data_AF-A0AA37K336-F1
#
_entry.id   AF-A0AA37K336-F1
#
_cell.length_a   1.000
_cell.length_b   1.000
_cell.length_c   1.000
_cell.angle_alpha   90.00
_cell.angle_beta   90.00
_cell.angle_gamma   90.00
#
_symmetry.space_group_name_H-M   'P 1'
#
loop_
_entity.id
_entity.type
_entity.pdbx_description
1 polymer ?
#
loop_
_entity_poly.entity_id
_entity_poly.type
_entity_poly.pdbx_seq_one_letter_code
_entity_poly.pdbx_strand_id
1 'polypeptide(L)'
;MEMNVRDEKQLVEIWLTNAEKKDLALREGLKDIYDKYKKKKYLVAVFESGEKDLYQGTLDLLAYNKRRCAELEVQREKKQRMAAAER
;
A
#
# COMPACT_ATOMS: atom_id res chain seq x y z
N MET A 1 -16.93 1.05 -0.51
CA MET A 1 -16.40 2.34 -0.97
C MET A 1 -16.36 3.28 0.21
N GLU A 2 -15.21 3.85 0.50
CA GLU A 2 -15.05 4.90 1.51
C GLU A 2 -14.71 6.22 0.82
N MET A 3 -15.28 7.33 1.29
CA MET A 3 -15.00 8.67 0.76
C MET A 3 -14.60 9.58 1.91
N ASN A 4 -13.39 10.14 1.83
CA ASN A 4 -12.86 11.11 2.78
C ASN A 4 -12.68 12.45 2.09
N VAL A 5 -13.33 13.49 2.60
CA VAL A 5 -13.19 14.85 2.10
C VAL A 5 -12.28 15.62 3.06
N ARG A 6 -11.10 15.99 2.59
CA ARG A 6 -10.14 16.85 3.29
C ARG A 6 -10.27 18.27 2.76
N ASP A 7 -11.21 19.02 3.31
CA ASP A 7 -11.47 20.40 2.92
C ASP A 7 -10.25 21.32 3.11
N GLU A 8 -9.44 21.08 4.15
CA GLU A 8 -8.20 21.82 4.43
C GLU A 8 -7.18 21.78 3.27
N LYS A 9 -7.16 20.67 2.53
CA LYS A 9 -6.24 20.46 1.39
C LYS A 9 -6.96 20.52 0.05
N GLN A 10 -8.26 20.87 0.05
CA GLN A 10 -9.15 20.76 -1.10
C GLN A 10 -9.00 19.39 -1.79
N LEU A 11 -8.96 18.30 -1.00
CA LEU A 11 -8.67 16.96 -1.50
C LEU A 11 -9.83 16.02 -1.16
N VAL A 12 -10.33 15.30 -2.14
CA VAL A 12 -11.33 14.24 -1.97
C VAL A 12 -10.64 12.90 -2.24
N GLU A 13 -10.54 12.06 -1.22
CA GLU A 13 -9.97 10.73 -1.28
C GLU A 13 -11.11 9.71 -1.41
N ILE A 14 -11.12 8.94 -2.50
CA ILE A 14 -12.10 7.89 -2.75
C ILE A 14 -11.39 6.55 -2.73
N TRP A 15 -11.81 5.66 -1.85
CA TRP A 15 -11.25 4.33 -1.68
C TRP A 15 -12.22 3.29 -2.22
N LEU A 16 -11.77 2.56 -3.24
CA LEU A 16 -12.53 1.52 -3.92
C LEU A 16 -11.97 0.15 -3.58
N THR A 17 -12.85 -0.78 -3.20
CA THR A 17 -12.48 -2.19 -3.04
C THR A 17 -12.32 -2.88 -4.40
N ASN A 18 -11.70 -4.07 -4.43
CA ASN A 18 -11.48 -4.81 -5.69
C ASN A 18 -12.81 -5.23 -6.36
N ALA A 19 -13.83 -5.57 -5.58
CA ALA A 19 -15.17 -5.85 -6.12
C ALA A 19 -15.79 -4.61 -6.77
N GLU A 20 -15.61 -3.44 -6.15
CA GLU A 20 -16.14 -2.15 -6.60
C GLU A 20 -15.38 -1.57 -7.81
N LYS A 21 -14.09 -1.90 -7.97
CA LYS A 21 -13.29 -1.56 -9.16
C LYS A 21 -13.91 -2.11 -10.45
N LYS A 22 -14.57 -3.27 -10.38
CA LYS A 22 -15.16 -3.94 -11.55
C LYS A 22 -16.58 -3.47 -11.86
N ASP A 23 -17.17 -2.62 -11.01
CA ASP A 23 -18.53 -2.13 -11.19
C ASP A 23 -18.54 -0.88 -12.09
N LEU A 24 -19.09 -1.04 -13.29
CA LEU A 24 -19.24 0.03 -14.27
C LEU A 24 -20.24 1.11 -13.82
N ALA A 25 -21.29 0.75 -13.08
CA ALA A 25 -22.28 1.71 -12.59
C ALA A 25 -21.69 2.61 -11.50
N LEU A 26 -20.85 2.05 -10.64
CA LEU A 26 -20.11 2.83 -9.64
C LEU A 26 -19.16 3.84 -10.31
N ARG A 27 -18.51 3.43 -11.40
CA ARG A 27 -17.59 4.27 -12.17
C ARG A 27 -18.29 5.43 -12.88
N GLU A 28 -19.50 5.19 -13.38
CA GLU A 28 -20.35 6.23 -13.96
C GLU A 28 -20.80 7.23 -12.89
N GLY A 29 -21.25 6.75 -11.72
CA GLY A 29 -21.62 7.64 -10.60
C GLY A 29 -20.45 8.47 -10.05
N LEU A 30 -19.22 7.96 -10.15
CA LEU A 30 -18.01 8.69 -9.78
C LEU A 30 -17.70 9.87 -10.72
N LYS A 31 -18.11 9.82 -12.00
CA LYS A 31 -17.94 10.95 -12.93
C LYS A 31 -18.69 12.19 -12.47
N ASP A 32 -19.91 12.02 -11.97
CA ASP A 32 -20.70 13.13 -11.43
C ASP A 32 -20.04 13.76 -10.20
N ILE A 33 -19.35 12.94 -9.40
CA ILE A 33 -18.57 13.39 -8.25
C ILE A 33 -17.34 14.17 -8.74
N TYR A 34 -16.60 13.65 -9.72
CA TYR A 34 -15.46 14.38 -10.31
C TYR A 34 -15.88 15.76 -10.83
N ASP A 35 -17.00 15.85 -11.55
CA ASP A 35 -17.45 17.13 -12.10
C ASP A 35 -17.89 18.14 -11.04
N LYS A 36 -18.52 17.67 -9.95
CA LYS A 36 -18.89 18.53 -8.81
C LYS A 36 -17.67 19.08 -8.08
N TYR A 37 -16.66 18.25 -7.82
CA TYR A 37 -15.47 18.66 -7.06
C TYR A 37 -14.43 19.39 -7.93
N LYS A 38 -14.35 19.08 -9.22
CA LYS A 38 -13.55 19.82 -10.21
C LYS A 38 -14.00 21.28 -10.34
N LYS A 39 -15.33 21.53 -10.34
CA LYS A 39 -15.89 22.90 -10.31
C LYS A 39 -15.52 23.68 -9.04
N LYS A 40 -15.34 22.98 -7.91
CA LYS A 40 -14.91 23.58 -6.64
C LYS A 40 -13.38 23.75 -6.54
N LYS A 41 -12.60 23.36 -7.55
CA LYS A 41 -11.12 23.27 -7.57
C LYS A 41 -10.54 22.27 -6.56
N TYR A 42 -11.28 21.24 -6.21
CA TYR A 42 -10.79 20.18 -5.33
C TYR A 42 -10.07 19.12 -6.16
N LEU A 43 -8.95 18.62 -5.67
CA LEU A 43 -8.24 17.46 -6.21
C LEU A 43 -9.03 16.21 -5.82
N VAL A 44 -9.33 15.33 -6.77
CA VAL A 44 -9.96 14.03 -6.46
C VAL A 44 -8.94 12.93 -6.69
N ALA A 45 -8.57 12.23 -5.62
CA ALA A 45 -7.65 11.10 -5.63
C ALA A 45 -8.44 9.80 -5.43
N VAL A 46 -8.32 8.88 -6.38
CA VAL A 46 -9.01 7.59 -6.37
C VAL A 46 -7.99 6.51 -6.07
N PHE A 47 -8.13 5.89 -4.91
CA PHE A 47 -7.30 4.77 -4.47
C PHE A 47 -8.04 3.48 -4.75
N GLU A 48 -7.55 2.73 -5.72
CA GLU A 48 -8.07 1.40 -6.06
C GLU A 48 -7.33 0.35 -5.25
N SER A 49 -8.07 -0.52 -4.56
CA SER A 49 -7.50 -1.69 -3.89
C SER A 49 -6.82 -2.59 -4.92
N GLY A 50 -5.57 -2.96 -4.64
CA GLY A 50 -4.77 -3.81 -5.51
C GLY A 50 -5.33 -5.23 -5.64
N GLU A 51 -4.90 -5.94 -6.68
CA GLU A 51 -5.30 -7.34 -6.93
C GLU A 51 -4.44 -8.37 -6.18
N LYS A 52 -3.37 -7.92 -5.53
CA LYS A 52 -2.50 -8.82 -4.77
C LYS A 52 -3.19 -9.24 -3.48
N ASP A 53 -3.20 -10.56 -3.25
CA ASP A 53 -3.65 -11.12 -2.00
C ASP A 53 -2.76 -10.60 -0.85
N LEU A 54 -3.40 -9.91 0.09
CA LEU A 54 -2.73 -9.35 1.25
C LEU A 54 -2.18 -10.47 2.15
N TYR A 55 -2.87 -11.61 2.21
CA TYR A 55 -2.46 -12.73 3.05
C TYR A 55 -1.18 -13.36 2.50
N GLN A 56 -1.18 -13.78 1.24
CA GLN A 56 0.01 -14.34 0.60
C GLN A 56 1.18 -13.36 0.59
N GLY A 57 0.93 -12.07 0.28
CA GLY A 57 1.98 -11.05 0.28
C GLY A 57 2.60 -10.82 1.66
N THR A 58 1.81 -10.87 2.73
CA THR A 58 2.33 -10.75 4.10
C THR A 58 3.13 -11.99 4.51
N LEU A 59 2.66 -13.18 4.13
CA LEU A 59 3.34 -14.44 4.42
C LEU A 59 4.70 -14.51 3.75
N ASP A 60 4.78 -14.14 2.47
CA ASP A 60 6.03 -14.09 1.71
C ASP A 60 7.02 -13.09 2.32
N LEU A 61 6.54 -11.91 2.73
CA LEU A 61 7.36 -10.90 3.39
C LEU A 61 7.92 -11.39 4.73
N LEU A 62 7.09 -12.06 5.54
CA LEU A 62 7.53 -12.63 6.82
C LEU A 62 8.55 -13.75 6.61
N ALA A 63 8.35 -14.62 5.62
CA ALA A 63 9.29 -15.67 5.28
C ALA A 63 10.64 -15.09 4.82
N TYR A 64 10.60 -14.06 3.97
CA TYR A 64 11.79 -13.34 3.54
C TYR A 64 12.54 -12.70 4.71
N ASN A 65 11.84 -11.96 5.58
CA ASN A 65 12.45 -11.30 6.73
C ASN A 65 13.09 -12.29 7.69
N LYS A 66 12.43 -13.43 7.98
CA LYS A 66 12.99 -14.49 8.81
C LYS A 66 14.29 -15.05 8.23
N ARG A 67 14.32 -15.37 6.93
CA ARG A 67 15.53 -15.85 6.25
C ARG A 67 16.65 -14.80 6.31
N ARG A 68 16.31 -13.55 6.03
CA ARG A 68 17.29 -12.47 6.00
C ARG A 68 17.89 -12.18 7.38
N CYS A 69 17.08 -12.23 8.44
CA CYS A 69 17.55 -12.10 9.82
C CYS A 69 18.54 -13.22 10.17
N ALA A 70 18.20 -14.47 9.86
CA ALA A 70 19.08 -15.61 10.12
C ALA A 70 20.41 -15.51 9.35
N GLU A 71 20.36 -15.12 8.06
CA GLU A 71 21.56 -14.87 7.27
C GLU A 71 22.46 -13.80 7.90
N LEU A 72 21.88 -12.66 8.30
CA LEU A 72 22.62 -11.55 8.90
C LEU A 72 23.24 -11.95 10.25
N GLU A 73 22.55 -12.75 11.04
CA GLU A 73 23.05 -13.29 12.30
C GLU A 73 24.27 -14.19 12.08
N VAL A 74 24.17 -15.15 11.16
CA VAL A 74 25.30 -16.02 10.78
C VAL A 74 26.49 -15.21 10.26
N GLN A 75 26.24 -14.16 9.47
CA GLN A 75 27.30 -13.29 8.98
C GLN A 75 27.96 -12.48 10.11
N ARG A 76 27.19 -12.02 11.10
CA ARG A 76 27.73 -11.34 12.29
C ARG A 76 28.60 -12.29 13.11
N GLU A 77 28.13 -13.51 13.36
CA GLU A 77 28.92 -14.51 14.09
C GLU A 77 30.22 -14.84 13.37
N LYS A 78 30.18 -15.04 12.04
CA LYS A 78 31.39 -15.27 11.23
C LYS A 78 32.38 -14.12 11.35
N LYS A 79 31.91 -12.88 11.24
CA LYS A 79 32.76 -11.68 11.39
C LYS A 79 33.36 -11.58 12.79
N GLN A 80 32.57 -11.85 13.83
CA GLN A 80 33.06 -11.86 15.21
C GLN A 80 34.11 -12.94 15.45
N ARG A 81 33.92 -14.15 14.90
CA ARG A 81 34.90 -15.23 14.99
C ARG A 81 36.20 -14.91 14.25
N MET A 82 36.14 -14.33 13.05
CA MET A 82 37.34 -13.90 12.33
C MET A 82 38.09 -12.82 13.11
N ALA A 83 37.38 -11.80 13.61
CA ALA A 83 37.99 -10.74 14.42
C ALA A 83 38.59 -11.25 15.75
N ALA A 84 38.05 -12.34 16.31
CA ALA A 84 38.60 -12.98 17.50
C ALA A 84 39.80 -13.89 17.19
N ALA A 85 39.92 -14.42 15.97
CA ALA A 85 41.04 -15.24 15.52
C ALA A 85 42.25 -14.40 15.04
N GLU A 86 42.03 -13.14 14.68
CA GLU A 86 43.07 -12.17 14.28
C GLU A 86 43.67 -11.39 15.47
N ARG A 87 43.18 -11.61 16.69
CA ARG A 87 43.72 -11.05 17.95
C ARG A 87 44.55 -12.07 18.70
#